data_AF-Q08SN8-F1
#
_entry.id   AF-Q08SN8-F1
#
_cell.length_a   1.000
_cell.length_b   1.000
_cell.length_c   1.000
_cell.angle_alpha   90.00
_cell.angle_beta   90.00
_cell.angle_gamma   90.00
#
_symmetry.space_group_name_H-M   'P 1'
#
loop_
_entity.id
_entity.type
_entity.pdbx_description
1 polymer ?
#
loop_
_entity_poly.entity_id
_entity_poly.type
_entity_poly.pdbx_seq_one_letter_code
_entity_poly.pdbx_strand_id
1 'polypeptide(L)'
;MSSTDHRKQSLYFPEDMLEEIQREATRQDRSLSWIVQQAWKVARGDIRKMPSVNDVLSPVPAKPVPVAPAVTPVPVAAIDGEPKP
;
A
#
# COMPACT_ATOMS: atom_id res chain seq x y z
N MET A 1 8.17 -20.19 -16.20
CA MET A 1 8.87 -18.94 -15.88
C MET A 1 7.83 -17.99 -15.31
N SER A 2 7.77 -17.89 -13.99
CA SER A 2 6.77 -17.12 -13.25
C SER A 2 7.01 -15.64 -13.54
N SER A 3 6.18 -15.04 -14.39
CA SER A 3 6.24 -13.61 -14.65
C SER A 3 5.97 -12.87 -13.35
N THR A 4 6.98 -12.23 -12.77
CA THR A 4 6.81 -11.38 -11.59
C THR A 4 5.93 -10.21 -12.00
N ASP A 5 4.65 -10.25 -11.63
CA ASP A 5 3.67 -9.23 -12.00
C ASP A 5 4.02 -7.90 -11.31
N HIS A 6 4.50 -6.93 -12.10
CA HIS A 6 4.79 -5.58 -11.63
C HIS A 6 3.52 -4.72 -11.70
N ARG A 7 2.96 -4.38 -10.53
CA ARG A 7 1.79 -3.50 -10.43
C ARG A 7 2.18 -2.09 -10.02
N LYS A 8 1.77 -1.09 -10.79
CA LYS A 8 1.92 0.33 -10.44
C LYS A 8 0.85 0.71 -9.43
N GLN A 9 1.26 1.22 -8.27
CA GLN A 9 0.38 1.71 -7.22
C GLN A 9 0.85 3.10 -6.80
N SER A 10 -0.07 4.06 -6.81
CA SER A 10 0.17 5.38 -6.24
C SER A 10 -0.07 5.32 -4.73
N LEU A 11 0.89 5.82 -3.94
CA LEU A 11 0.86 5.89 -2.49
C LEU A 11 1.22 7.31 -2.06
N TYR A 12 0.62 7.76 -0.96
CA TYR A 12 0.94 9.07 -0.38
C TYR A 12 1.98 8.89 0.73
N PHE A 13 3.05 9.67 0.65
CA PHE A 13 4.09 9.73 1.65
C PHE A 13 4.22 11.17 2.17
N PRO A 14 4.48 11.35 3.47
CA PRO A 14 5.01 12.60 3.98
C PRO A 14 6.28 13.04 3.23
N GLU A 15 6.52 14.35 3.11
CA GLU A 15 7.65 14.91 2.35
C GLU A 15 9.00 14.45 2.90
N ASP A 16 9.17 14.54 4.22
CA ASP A 16 10.35 14.08 4.96
C ASP A 16 10.66 12.60 4.70
N MET A 17 9.65 11.74 4.80
CA MET A 17 9.78 10.31 4.55
C MET A 17 10.12 10.03 3.07
N LEU A 18 9.50 10.74 2.13
CA LEU A 18 9.77 10.57 0.71
C LEU A 18 11.22 10.95 0.37
N GLU A 19 11.72 12.06 0.93
CA GLU A 19 13.11 12.46 0.76
C GLU A 19 14.09 11.43 1.33
N GLU A 20 13.81 10.86 2.50
CA GLU A 20 14.64 9.80 3.08
C GLU A 20 14.71 8.56 2.17
N ILE A 21 13.56 8.10 1.66
CA ILE A 21 13.51 6.97 0.73
C ILE A 21 14.29 7.29 -0.55
N GLN A 22 14.19 8.52 -1.06
CA GLN A 22 14.92 8.96 -2.25
C GLN A 22 16.44 9.02 -2.01
N ARG A 23 16.89 9.53 -0.86
CA ARG A 23 18.30 9.53 -0.46
C ARG A 23 18.85 8.11 -0.40
N GLU A 24 18.10 7.17 0.20
CA GLU A 24 18.51 5.76 0.29
C GLU A 24 18.52 5.06 -1.07
N ALA A 25 17.56 5.35 -1.93
CA ALA A 25 17.53 4.84 -3.31
C ALA A 25 18.79 5.27 -4.08
N THR A 26 19.16 6.55 -4.00
CA THR A 26 20.37 7.09 -4.63
C THR A 26 21.64 6.50 -4.01
N ARG A 27 21.70 6.37 -2.68
CA ARG A 27 22.87 5.82 -1.97
C ARG A 27 23.16 4.37 -2.35
N GLN A 28 22.12 3.57 -2.60
CA GLN A 28 22.23 2.15 -2.90
C GLN A 28 22.20 1.82 -4.40
N ASP A 29 22.03 2.83 -5.26
CA ASP A 29 21.82 2.67 -6.71
C ASP A 29 20.64 1.73 -7.04
N ARG A 30 19.51 1.94 -6.35
CA ARG A 30 18.28 1.14 -6.48
C ARG A 30 17.07 2.03 -6.72
N SER A 31 16.00 1.43 -7.24
CA SER A 31 14.74 2.14 -7.45
C SER A 31 13.99 2.36 -6.13
N LEU A 32 13.19 3.43 -6.05
CA LEU A 32 12.29 3.71 -4.92
C LEU A 32 11.41 2.50 -4.57
N SER A 33 10.83 1.87 -5.59
CA SER A 33 10.01 0.66 -5.42
C SER A 33 10.79 -0.47 -4.74
N TRP A 34 12.08 -0.64 -5.04
CA TRP A 34 12.91 -1.66 -4.40
C TRP A 34 13.15 -1.34 -2.92
N ILE A 35 13.43 -0.08 -2.59
CA ILE A 35 13.64 0.37 -1.19
C ILE A 35 12.36 0.12 -0.37
N VAL A 36 11.19 0.50 -0.89
CA VAL A 36 9.90 0.29 -0.22
C VAL A 36 9.60 -1.21 -0.06
N GLN A 37 9.86 -2.03 -1.08
CA GLN A 37 9.71 -3.48 -0.99
C GLN A 37 10.64 -4.11 0.05
N GLN A 38 11.87 -3.60 0.17
CA GLN A 38 12.83 -4.08 1.15
C GLN A 38 12.43 -3.68 2.57
N ALA A 39 11.99 -2.44 2.77
CA ALA A 39 11.45 -1.98 4.05
C ALA A 39 10.27 -2.86 4.50
N TRP A 40 9.34 -3.19 3.59
CA TRP A 40 8.24 -4.11 3.90
C TRP A 40 8.73 -5.51 4.30
N LYS A 41 9.71 -6.09 3.60
CA LYS A 41 10.25 -7.42 3.94
C LYS A 41 10.87 -7.47 5.33
N VAL A 42 11.48 -6.38 5.76
CA VAL A 42 12.06 -6.24 7.10
C VAL A 42 10.95 -6.05 8.14
N ALA A 43 10.03 -5.11 7.92
CA ALA A 43 9.01 -4.74 8.90
C ALA A 43 7.83 -5.72 9.02
N ARG A 44 7.56 -6.56 8.00
CA ARG A 44 6.39 -7.47 7.98
C ARG A 44 6.28 -8.37 9.20
N GLY A 45 7.41 -8.77 9.79
CA GLY A 45 7.43 -9.66 10.95
C GLY A 45 6.82 -9.00 12.17
N ASP A 46 7.09 -7.71 12.36
CA ASP A 46 6.61 -6.93 13.50
C ASP A 46 5.22 -6.35 13.25
N ILE A 47 4.94 -5.90 12.02
CA ILE A 47 3.61 -5.44 11.62
C ILE A 47 2.56 -6.56 11.84
N ARG A 48 2.90 -7.81 11.56
CA ARG A 48 1.99 -8.96 11.77
C ARG A 48 1.70 -9.29 13.24
N LYS A 49 2.54 -8.83 14.18
CA LYS A 49 2.33 -9.02 15.62
C LYS A 49 1.41 -7.95 16.20
N MET A 50 1.26 -6.83 15.51
CA MET A 50 0.38 -5.75 15.95
C MET A 50 -1.06 -6.27 15.95
N PRO A 51 -1.83 -6.08 17.04
CA PRO A 51 -3.23 -6.47 17.07
C PRO A 51 -3.99 -5.73 15.97
N SER A 52 -5.01 -6.37 15.41
CA SER A 52 -5.88 -5.68 14.47
C SER A 52 -6.51 -4.50 15.18
N VAL A 53 -6.56 -3.33 14.54
CA VAL A 53 -7.19 -2.12 15.09
C VAL A 53 -8.66 -2.35 15.48
N ASN A 54 -9.30 -3.36 14.89
CA ASN A 54 -10.67 -3.77 15.23
C ASN A 54 -10.78 -4.68 16.47
N ASP A 55 -9.70 -5.34 16.90
CA ASP A 55 -9.76 -6.29 18.03
C ASP A 55 -9.86 -5.57 19.38
N VAL A 56 -9.44 -4.29 19.44
CA VAL A 56 -9.45 -3.49 20.67
C VAL A 56 -10.84 -2.87 20.95
N LEU A 57 -11.73 -2.82 19.95
CA LEU A 57 -13.04 -2.16 20.05
C LEU A 57 -14.25 -3.12 20.13
N SER A 58 -14.05 -4.44 20.07
CA SER A 58 -15.17 -5.40 20.12
C SER A 58 -15.16 -6.23 21.40
N PRO A 59 -16.05 -5.97 22.39
CA PRO A 59 -16.37 -6.94 23.42
C PRO A 59 -17.42 -7.91 22.86
N VAL A 60 -17.09 -8.67 21.81
CA VAL A 60 -17.93 -9.78 21.33
C VAL A 60 -17.03 -10.90 20.83
N PRO A 61 -17.17 -12.14 21.34
CA PRO A 61 -16.40 -13.26 20.82
C PRO A 61 -16.85 -13.55 19.37
N ALA A 62 -15.95 -13.27 18.42
CA ALA A 62 -16.20 -13.47 17.01
C ALA A 62 -16.36 -14.96 16.68
N LYS A 63 -17.57 -15.38 16.31
CA LYS A 63 -17.76 -16.59 15.51
C LYS A 63 -17.12 -16.36 14.13
N PRO A 64 -16.47 -17.37 13.53
CA PRO A 64 -15.82 -17.21 12.23
C PRO A 64 -16.90 -17.05 11.14
N VAL A 65 -16.94 -15.89 10.50
CA VAL A 65 -17.78 -15.63 9.32
C VAL A 65 -16.92 -15.92 8.08
N PRO A 66 -17.37 -16.77 7.13
CA PRO A 66 -16.59 -17.07 5.94
C PRO A 66 -16.56 -15.83 5.04
N VAL A 67 -15.35 -15.35 4.75
CA VAL A 67 -15.09 -14.26 3.80
C VAL A 67 -15.40 -14.70 2.37
N ALA A 68 -16.51 -14.21 1.81
CA ALA A 68 -16.75 -14.20 0.37
C ALA A 68 -16.16 -12.93 -0.26
N PRO A 69 -15.55 -12.99 -1.46
CA PRO A 69 -14.89 -11.84 -2.06
C PRO A 69 -15.88 -11.04 -2.90
N ALA A 70 -16.04 -9.75 -2.60
CA ALA A 70 -16.71 -8.81 -3.51
C ALA A 70 -15.79 -7.61 -3.73
N VAL A 71 -14.84 -7.76 -4.66
CA VAL A 71 -14.17 -6.63 -5.30
C VAL A 71 -15.10 -6.10 -6.38
N THR A 72 -15.66 -4.92 -6.18
CA THR A 72 -16.23 -4.09 -7.25
C THR A 72 -15.21 -3.00 -7.60
N PRO A 73 -14.73 -2.89 -8.85
CA PRO A 73 -13.90 -1.76 -9.25
C PRO A 73 -14.79 -0.53 -9.48
N VAL A 74 -14.40 0.60 -8.89
CA VAL A 74 -15.03 1.91 -9.10
C VAL A 74 -14.58 2.46 -10.46
N PRO A 75 -15.48 2.88 -11.37
CA PRO A 75 -15.08 3.52 -12.61
C PRO A 75 -14.71 4.98 -12.36
N VAL A 76 -13.50 5.37 -12.75
CA VAL A 76 -13.03 6.77 -12.73
C VAL A 76 -13.62 7.45 -13.97
N ALA A 77 -14.66 8.28 -13.77
CA ALA A 77 -15.22 9.11 -14.82
C ALA A 77 -14.26 10.28 -15.12
N ALA A 78 -13.98 10.46 -16.41
CA ALA A 78 -13.14 11.49 -16.99
C ALA A 78 -13.64 12.90 -16.65
N ILE A 79 -12.71 13.74 -16.18
CA ILE A 79 -12.88 15.19 -16.12
C ILE A 79 -12.39 15.79 -17.45
N ASP A 80 -13.29 15.89 -18.43
CA ASP A 80 -13.02 16.66 -19.65
C ASP A 80 -13.32 18.13 -19.36
N GLY A 81 -12.27 18.93 -19.30
CA GLY A 81 -12.33 20.39 -19.18
C GLY A 81 -12.32 21.02 -20.56
N GLU A 82 -13.47 21.51 -21.01
CA GLU A 82 -13.59 22.37 -22.19
C GLU A 82 -13.50 23.85 -21.74
N PRO A 83 -12.54 24.66 -22.25
CA PRO A 83 -12.47 26.08 -21.94
C PRO A 83 -13.31 26.92 -22.93
N LYS A 84 -14.17 27.77 -22.35
CA LYS A 84 -14.99 28.77 -23.04
C LYS A 84 -14.17 30.04 -23.37
N PRO A 85 -14.34 30.67 -24.55
CA PRO A 85 -13.95 32.06 -24.77
C PRO A 85 -14.97 33.08 -24.24
#